data_AF-A0A6I1JWS1-F1
#
_entry.id   AF-A0A6I1JWS1-F1
#
_cell.length_a   1.000
_cell.length_b   1.000
_cell.length_c   1.000
_cell.angle_alpha   90.00
_cell.angle_beta   90.00
_cell.angle_gamma   90.00
#
_symmetry.space_group_name_H-M   'P 1'
#
loop_
_entity.id
_entity.type
_entity.pdbx_description
1 polymer ?
#
loop_
_entity_poly.entity_id
_entity_poly.type
_entity_poly.pdbx_seq_one_letter_code
_entity_poly.pdbx_strand_id
1 'polypeptide(L)'
;MKSALLIDDDPIVRKVLSKALSTAGWAVHEAKDGEEGIQAALRHRPDAVICDLLMPRCNGFQVCRALREQADHLPGLKIIVTTHRGFATDRLNAFESGADHYLVKPILAEDILQLLTSKETAKASPSAPAGAPVPAAQLPAGNLLRFWGVRGSIPTPGPNTVFYGGNTTCVELRADGQLIILDSGSGIRLLGQRLVEEFKGRSLELTLLLTHTHWDHIQGFPFFAPAYVANNQVHIQGYEGYRKGLESTLAVQMESSYFPVGLRQLPSNITFSEQREMEFHVGPVRVRAIFANHPSVCVGYRLDTSTGSVAFLPDHESYARMRLHPRAGGPKGQATLDYCRAEDQKLVEFLRGVDMLILDAQYDEAEYQTHIGWGHSCYEDSVATALAAGAQHLFLFHHDPAHDDARVSRMVGHARELAGTHNSTMSIEAAREGLEVPLLKGQRA
;
A
#
# COMPACT_ATOMS: atom_id res chain seq x y z
N MET A 1 -17.83 3.00 -48.85
CA MET A 1 -16.50 3.62 -48.73
C MET A 1 -16.21 3.73 -47.26
N LYS A 2 -15.03 3.31 -46.78
CA LYS A 2 -14.72 3.43 -45.34
C LYS A 2 -14.47 4.88 -44.97
N SER A 3 -14.82 5.28 -43.74
CA SER A 3 -14.60 6.63 -43.24
C SER A 3 -13.82 6.66 -41.92
N ALA A 4 -13.01 7.69 -41.76
CA ALA A 4 -12.22 7.94 -40.56
C ALA A 4 -12.48 9.35 -40.04
N LEU A 5 -12.51 9.50 -38.72
CA LEU A 5 -12.57 10.80 -38.05
C LEU A 5 -11.21 11.09 -37.40
N LEU A 6 -10.62 12.23 -37.77
CA LEU A 6 -9.40 12.76 -37.16
C LEU A 6 -9.75 13.79 -36.09
N ILE A 7 -9.34 13.54 -34.85
CA ILE A 7 -9.55 14.42 -33.72
C ILE A 7 -8.17 14.83 -33.19
N ASP A 8 -7.75 16.06 -33.43
CA ASP A 8 -6.45 16.57 -33.01
C ASP A 8 -6.57 18.10 -32.93
N ASP A 9 -5.97 18.77 -31.95
CA ASP A 9 -6.05 20.24 -31.86
C ASP A 9 -5.05 20.94 -32.79
N ASP A 10 -4.01 20.24 -33.25
CA ASP A 10 -3.05 20.73 -34.23
C ASP A 10 -3.60 20.64 -35.67
N PRO A 11 -3.89 21.79 -36.32
CA PRO A 11 -4.40 21.81 -37.70
C PRO A 11 -3.40 21.25 -38.73
N ILE A 12 -2.10 21.27 -38.45
CA ILE A 12 -1.08 20.72 -39.34
C ILE A 12 -1.15 19.19 -39.31
N VAL A 13 -1.24 18.59 -38.12
CA VAL A 13 -1.36 17.13 -37.98
C VAL A 13 -2.63 16.63 -38.66
N ARG A 14 -3.78 17.28 -38.42
CA ARG A 14 -5.05 16.93 -39.11
C ARG A 14 -4.89 16.98 -40.62
N LYS A 15 -4.33 18.07 -41.17
CA LYS A 15 -4.15 18.24 -42.62
C LYS A 15 -3.26 17.16 -43.24
N VAL A 16 -2.16 16.79 -42.57
CA VAL A 16 -1.23 15.76 -43.06
C VAL A 16 -1.90 14.39 -43.07
N LEU A 17 -2.51 13.99 -41.96
CA LEU A 17 -3.19 12.69 -41.85
C LEU A 17 -4.41 12.60 -42.77
N SER A 18 -5.18 13.69 -42.89
CA SER A 18 -6.37 13.78 -43.75
C SER A 18 -6.02 13.54 -45.22
N LYS A 19 -4.95 14.18 -45.70
CA LYS A 19 -4.45 13.98 -47.07
C LYS A 19 -4.00 12.54 -47.30
N ALA A 20 -3.29 11.95 -46.33
CA ALA A 20 -2.76 10.60 -46.47
C ALA A 20 -3.88 9.54 -46.49
N LEU A 21 -4.85 9.62 -45.57
CA LEU A 21 -6.00 8.72 -45.53
C LEU A 21 -6.90 8.87 -46.77
N SER A 22 -7.13 10.10 -47.22
CA SER A 22 -7.91 10.35 -48.45
C SER A 22 -7.24 9.74 -49.69
N THR A 23 -5.91 9.84 -49.78
CA THR A 23 -5.13 9.20 -50.87
C THR A 23 -5.25 7.68 -50.84
N ALA A 24 -5.40 7.10 -49.65
CA ALA A 24 -5.65 5.67 -49.45
C ALA A 24 -7.14 5.26 -49.62
N GLY A 25 -8.00 6.17 -50.07
CA GLY A 25 -9.40 5.87 -50.39
C GLY A 25 -10.38 5.94 -49.20
N TRP A 26 -9.99 6.54 -48.08
CA TRP A 26 -10.88 6.79 -46.94
C TRP A 26 -11.59 8.14 -47.07
N ALA A 27 -12.87 8.19 -46.70
CA ALA A 27 -13.55 9.46 -46.47
C ALA A 27 -13.12 10.00 -45.09
N VAL A 28 -12.60 11.24 -45.04
CA VAL A 28 -12.07 11.82 -43.80
C VAL A 28 -12.99 12.91 -43.27
N HIS A 29 -13.34 12.80 -41.99
CA HIS A 29 -13.93 13.87 -41.19
C HIS A 29 -12.87 14.40 -40.22
N GLU A 30 -12.94 15.68 -39.87
CA GLU A 30 -11.99 16.32 -38.96
C GLU A 30 -12.74 17.00 -37.82
N ALA A 31 -12.16 16.98 -36.62
CA ALA A 31 -12.60 17.71 -35.44
C ALA A 31 -11.38 18.30 -34.72
N LYS A 32 -11.52 19.51 -34.17
CA LYS A 32 -10.38 20.22 -33.57
C LYS A 32 -10.20 19.97 -32.06
N ASP A 33 -11.15 19.27 -31.44
CA ASP A 33 -11.11 18.91 -30.02
C ASP A 33 -12.01 17.70 -29.74
N GLY A 34 -11.91 17.15 -28.53
CA GLY A 34 -12.66 15.94 -28.16
C GLY A 34 -14.18 16.13 -28.12
N GLU A 35 -14.71 17.31 -27.80
CA GLU A 35 -16.15 17.56 -27.76
C GLU A 35 -16.75 17.55 -29.17
N GLU A 36 -16.12 18.29 -30.10
CA GLU A 36 -16.47 18.26 -31.51
C GLU A 36 -16.30 16.84 -32.10
N GLY A 37 -15.24 16.15 -31.69
CA GLY A 37 -14.95 14.77 -32.10
C GLY A 37 -16.04 13.77 -31.70
N ILE A 38 -16.53 13.82 -30.45
CA ILE A 38 -17.63 12.95 -29.99
C ILE A 38 -18.90 13.22 -30.79
N GLN A 39 -19.26 14.49 -31.00
CA GLN A 39 -20.46 14.86 -31.76
C GLN A 39 -20.34 14.46 -33.24
N ALA A 40 -19.15 14.64 -33.84
CA ALA A 40 -18.88 14.23 -35.21
C ALA A 40 -18.93 12.71 -35.38
N ALA A 41 -18.41 11.94 -34.41
CA ALA A 41 -18.46 10.48 -34.44
C ALA A 41 -19.91 9.98 -34.42
N LEU A 42 -20.76 10.52 -33.55
CA LEU A 42 -22.18 10.14 -33.48
C LEU A 42 -22.97 10.51 -34.73
N ARG A 43 -22.62 11.64 -35.37
CA ARG A 43 -23.27 12.13 -36.59
C ARG A 43 -22.86 11.33 -37.83
N HIS A 44 -21.56 11.10 -38.01
CA HIS A 44 -21.00 10.54 -39.23
C HIS A 44 -20.79 9.02 -39.17
N ARG A 45 -20.82 8.44 -37.97
CA ARG A 45 -20.62 7.00 -37.70
C ARG A 45 -19.42 6.42 -38.46
N PRO A 46 -18.20 6.94 -38.20
CA PRO A 46 -17.02 6.51 -38.92
C PRO A 46 -16.65 5.06 -38.59
N ASP A 47 -15.93 4.39 -39.49
CA ASP A 47 -15.35 3.07 -39.21
C ASP A 47 -14.17 3.17 -38.24
N ALA A 48 -13.49 4.32 -38.20
CA ALA A 48 -12.38 4.55 -37.29
C ALA A 48 -12.27 5.99 -36.78
N VAL A 49 -11.69 6.13 -35.58
CA VAL A 49 -11.29 7.39 -34.97
C VAL A 49 -9.79 7.36 -34.72
N ILE A 50 -9.08 8.39 -35.20
CA ILE A 50 -7.68 8.67 -34.83
C ILE A 50 -7.71 9.93 -33.97
N CYS A 51 -7.35 9.79 -32.70
CA CYS A 51 -7.56 10.81 -31.68
C CYS A 51 -6.23 11.18 -30.99
N ASP A 52 -5.87 12.46 -30.94
CA ASP A 52 -4.80 12.93 -30.08
C ASP A 52 -5.15 12.76 -28.61
N LEU A 53 -4.16 12.40 -27.80
CA LEU A 53 -4.38 12.19 -26.37
C LEU A 53 -4.55 13.51 -25.61
N LEU A 54 -3.78 14.54 -25.96
CA LEU A 54 -3.63 15.76 -25.17
C LEU A 54 -4.27 16.95 -25.88
N MET A 55 -5.60 17.01 -25.80
CA MET A 55 -6.38 18.14 -26.29
C MET A 55 -7.01 18.91 -25.12
N PRO A 56 -7.14 20.25 -25.19
CA PRO A 56 -7.87 21.03 -24.21
C PRO A 56 -9.35 20.60 -24.09
N ARG A 57 -9.94 20.81 -22.89
CA ARG A 57 -11.35 20.52 -22.54
C ARG A 57 -11.74 19.04 -22.50
N CYS A 58 -11.42 18.28 -23.55
CA CYS A 58 -11.77 16.87 -23.68
C CYS A 58 -10.58 16.09 -24.29
N ASN A 59 -9.90 15.32 -23.45
CA ASN A 59 -8.71 14.57 -23.83
C ASN A 59 -9.06 13.22 -24.50
N GLY A 60 -8.07 12.58 -25.10
CA GLY A 60 -8.28 11.32 -25.83
C GLY A 60 -8.86 10.18 -24.98
N PHE A 61 -8.55 10.13 -23.66
CA PHE A 61 -9.15 9.14 -22.76
C PHE A 61 -10.66 9.37 -22.57
N GLN A 62 -11.08 10.63 -22.41
CA GLN A 62 -12.49 11.00 -22.31
C GLN A 62 -13.24 10.68 -23.60
N VAL A 63 -12.64 10.97 -24.76
CA VAL A 63 -13.20 10.60 -26.07
C VAL A 63 -13.37 9.09 -26.17
N CYS A 64 -12.36 8.29 -25.82
CA CYS A 64 -12.45 6.83 -25.87
C CYS A 64 -13.63 6.31 -25.03
N ARG A 65 -13.73 6.74 -23.76
CA ARG A 65 -14.81 6.31 -22.86
C ARG A 65 -16.18 6.70 -23.41
N ALA A 66 -16.35 7.96 -23.82
CA ALA A 66 -17.62 8.45 -24.35
C ALA A 66 -18.05 7.70 -25.62
N LEU A 67 -17.12 7.35 -26.51
CA LEU A 67 -17.45 6.58 -27.72
C LEU A 67 -17.75 5.11 -27.41
N ARG A 68 -17.12 4.52 -26.40
CA ARG A 68 -17.42 3.15 -25.96
C ARG A 68 -18.75 3.04 -25.23
N GLU A 69 -19.17 4.05 -24.49
CA GLU A 69 -20.53 4.14 -23.94
C GLU A 69 -21.61 4.16 -25.04
N GLN A 70 -21.23 4.56 -26.26
CA GLN A 70 -22.10 4.62 -27.44
C GLN A 70 -21.88 3.43 -28.39
N ALA A 71 -21.33 2.31 -27.90
CA ALA A 71 -20.98 1.14 -28.72
C ALA A 71 -22.16 0.59 -29.54
N ASP A 72 -23.39 0.66 -29.02
CA ASP A 72 -24.59 0.26 -29.76
C ASP A 72 -24.85 1.12 -31.00
N HIS A 73 -24.43 2.39 -30.95
CA HIS A 73 -24.60 3.37 -32.04
C HIS A 73 -23.40 3.41 -32.98
N LEU A 74 -22.25 2.89 -32.53
CA LEU A 74 -20.97 2.86 -33.23
C LEU A 74 -20.39 1.42 -33.26
N PRO A 75 -21.14 0.44 -33.80
CA PRO A 75 -20.72 -0.95 -33.74
C PRO A 75 -19.45 -1.17 -34.56
N GLY A 76 -18.44 -1.78 -33.94
CA GLY A 76 -17.17 -2.11 -34.59
C GLY A 76 -16.24 -0.93 -34.83
N LEU A 77 -16.53 0.25 -34.25
CA LEU A 77 -15.65 1.43 -34.34
C LEU A 77 -14.25 1.11 -33.83
N LYS A 78 -13.23 1.35 -34.65
CA LYS A 78 -11.82 1.24 -34.25
C LYS A 78 -11.30 2.59 -33.72
N ILE A 79 -10.69 2.62 -32.54
CA ILE A 79 -10.15 3.83 -31.91
C ILE A 79 -8.62 3.72 -31.79
N ILE A 80 -7.90 4.65 -32.42
CA ILE A 80 -6.45 4.76 -32.36
C ILE A 80 -6.10 6.04 -31.60
N VAL A 81 -5.46 5.92 -30.44
CA VAL A 81 -4.94 7.07 -29.70
C VAL A 81 -3.54 7.41 -30.19
N THR A 82 -3.27 8.69 -30.35
CA THR A 82 -1.98 9.24 -30.80
C THR A 82 -1.47 10.24 -29.76
N THR A 83 -0.15 10.34 -29.57
CA THR A 83 0.41 11.34 -28.63
C THR A 83 1.88 11.60 -28.88
N HIS A 84 2.42 12.72 -28.40
CA HIS A 84 3.87 12.95 -28.33
C HIS A 84 4.55 12.22 -27.16
N ARG A 85 3.79 11.61 -26.23
CA ARG A 85 4.32 10.94 -25.04
C ARG A 85 4.52 9.44 -25.28
N GLY A 86 5.69 8.93 -24.91
CA GLY A 86 6.02 7.51 -24.99
C GLY A 86 5.84 6.72 -23.69
N PHE A 87 5.16 7.29 -22.69
CA PHE A 87 5.04 6.65 -21.38
C PHE A 87 4.17 5.40 -21.47
N ALA A 88 4.65 4.28 -20.90
CA ALA A 88 3.92 3.02 -20.89
C ALA A 88 2.54 3.14 -20.21
N THR A 89 2.42 4.05 -19.25
CA THR A 89 1.21 4.33 -18.47
C THR A 89 0.11 4.93 -19.33
N ASP A 90 0.46 5.89 -20.19
CA ASP A 90 -0.49 6.53 -21.10
C ASP A 90 -1.03 5.53 -22.13
N ARG A 91 -0.17 4.59 -22.58
CA ARG A 91 -0.57 3.48 -23.44
C ARG A 91 -1.61 2.58 -22.75
N LEU A 92 -1.36 2.19 -21.50
CA LEU A 92 -2.28 1.35 -20.72
C LEU A 92 -3.61 2.06 -20.46
N ASN A 93 -3.56 3.32 -20.01
CA ASN A 93 -4.74 4.14 -19.77
C ASN A 93 -5.58 4.33 -21.04
N ALA A 94 -4.94 4.41 -22.21
CA ALA A 94 -5.66 4.49 -23.48
C ALA A 94 -6.46 3.21 -23.73
N PHE A 95 -5.84 2.04 -23.54
CA PHE A 95 -6.52 0.75 -23.70
C PHE A 95 -7.63 0.56 -22.67
N GLU A 96 -7.40 0.87 -21.40
CA GLU A 96 -8.44 0.83 -20.35
C GLU A 96 -9.59 1.80 -20.62
N SER A 97 -9.30 2.95 -21.21
CA SER A 97 -10.32 3.91 -21.65
C SER A 97 -11.05 3.48 -22.92
N GLY A 98 -10.64 2.38 -23.56
CA GLY A 98 -11.32 1.77 -24.70
C GLY A 98 -10.65 1.94 -26.05
N ALA A 99 -9.41 2.44 -26.13
CA ALA A 99 -8.66 2.46 -27.39
C ALA A 99 -8.35 1.03 -27.88
N ASP A 100 -8.29 0.83 -29.19
CA ASP A 100 -7.83 -0.43 -29.81
C ASP A 100 -6.32 -0.41 -30.08
N HIS A 101 -5.77 0.78 -30.34
CA HIS A 101 -4.35 0.97 -30.63
C HIS A 101 -3.83 2.29 -30.04
N TYR A 102 -2.51 2.35 -29.86
CA TYR A 102 -1.81 3.52 -29.32
C TYR A 102 -0.49 3.75 -30.06
N LEU A 103 -0.33 4.95 -30.61
CA LEU A 103 0.82 5.38 -31.40
C LEU A 103 1.50 6.61 -30.81
N VAL A 104 2.83 6.64 -30.87
CA VAL A 104 3.65 7.79 -30.45
C VAL A 104 4.08 8.57 -31.69
N LYS A 105 3.89 9.89 -31.68
CA LYS A 105 4.29 10.83 -32.74
C LYS A 105 5.83 10.93 -32.79
N PRO A 106 6.45 11.00 -33.98
CA PRO A 106 5.83 11.17 -35.30
C PRO A 106 5.20 9.89 -35.84
N ILE A 107 3.99 10.00 -36.39
CA ILE A 107 3.24 8.87 -36.94
C ILE A 107 3.38 8.86 -38.45
N LEU A 108 3.74 7.71 -39.03
CA LEU A 108 3.69 7.53 -40.47
C LEU A 108 2.27 7.11 -40.87
N ALA A 109 1.77 7.64 -41.98
CA ALA A 109 0.42 7.32 -42.44
C ALA A 109 0.23 5.81 -42.72
N GLU A 110 1.30 5.12 -43.11
CA GLU A 110 1.31 3.68 -43.30
C GLU A 110 1.03 2.91 -42.00
N ASP A 111 1.53 3.37 -40.85
CA ASP A 111 1.27 2.75 -39.55
C ASP A 111 -0.22 2.77 -39.22
N ILE A 112 -0.87 3.92 -39.45
CA ILE A 112 -2.33 4.05 -39.26
C ILE A 112 -3.08 3.12 -40.22
N LEU A 113 -2.71 3.10 -41.50
CA LEU A 113 -3.38 2.27 -42.51
C LEU A 113 -3.25 0.77 -42.22
N GLN A 114 -2.09 0.32 -41.73
CA GLN A 114 -1.89 -1.06 -41.28
C GLN A 114 -2.82 -1.40 -40.11
N LEU A 115 -2.90 -0.53 -39.09
CA LEU A 115 -3.78 -0.75 -37.95
C LEU A 115 -5.27 -0.73 -38.35
N LEU A 116 -5.67 0.16 -39.25
CA LEU A 116 -7.04 0.25 -39.76
C LEU A 116 -7.49 -0.98 -40.58
N THR A 117 -6.53 -1.70 -41.17
CA THR A 117 -6.81 -2.91 -41.97
C THR A 117 -6.61 -4.22 -41.18
N SER A 118 -5.91 -4.17 -40.04
CA SER A 118 -5.72 -5.31 -39.16
C SER A 118 -7.06 -5.78 -38.54
N LYS A 119 -7.26 -7.11 -38.48
CA LYS A 119 -8.37 -7.74 -37.76
C LYS A 119 -8.08 -7.92 -36.26
N GLU A 120 -6.86 -7.63 -35.82
CA GLU A 120 -6.45 -7.73 -34.44
C GLU A 120 -6.97 -6.51 -33.66
N THR A 121 -7.80 -6.76 -32.65
CA THR A 121 -7.99 -5.83 -31.55
C THR A 121 -6.86 -6.12 -30.56
N ALA A 122 -6.04 -5.12 -30.23
CA ALA A 122 -5.04 -5.30 -29.18
C ALA A 122 -5.81 -5.44 -27.85
N LYS A 123 -6.00 -6.67 -27.39
CA LYS A 123 -6.32 -6.90 -25.98
C LYS A 123 -5.16 -6.37 -25.16
N ALA A 124 -5.45 -5.69 -24.05
CA ALA A 124 -4.46 -5.47 -23.01
C ALA A 124 -3.71 -6.79 -22.80
N SER A 125 -2.40 -6.80 -23.06
CA SER A 125 -1.61 -8.02 -22.93
C SER A 125 -1.89 -8.62 -21.56
N PRO A 126 -2.23 -9.92 -21.46
CA PRO A 126 -2.18 -10.61 -20.19
C PRO A 126 -0.78 -10.35 -19.63
N SER A 127 -0.70 -9.98 -18.34
CA SER A 127 0.55 -10.03 -17.60
C SER A 127 1.26 -11.34 -17.97
N ALA A 128 2.51 -11.24 -18.41
CA ALA A 128 3.28 -12.43 -18.80
C ALA A 128 3.11 -13.49 -17.69
N PRO A 129 2.84 -14.76 -18.04
CA PRO A 129 2.70 -15.80 -17.03
C PRO A 129 3.99 -15.79 -16.20
N ALA A 130 3.83 -15.74 -14.86
CA ALA A 130 4.94 -15.85 -13.94
C ALA A 130 5.79 -17.05 -14.36
N GLY A 131 7.07 -16.81 -14.67
CA GLY A 131 8.00 -17.89 -14.96
C GLY A 131 8.02 -18.90 -13.82
N ALA A 132 8.40 -20.15 -14.09
CA ALA A 132 8.51 -21.17 -13.05
C ALA A 132 9.29 -20.62 -11.84
N PRO A 133 8.79 -20.79 -10.61
CA PRO A 133 9.37 -20.17 -9.43
C PRO A 133 10.83 -20.58 -9.30
N VAL A 134 11.73 -19.60 -9.35
CA VAL A 134 13.15 -19.80 -9.04
C VAL A 134 13.26 -19.94 -7.53
N PRO A 135 13.90 -21.00 -7.01
CA PRO A 135 14.07 -21.18 -5.57
C PRO A 135 14.64 -19.91 -4.92
N ALA A 136 13.99 -19.44 -3.85
CA ALA A 136 14.44 -18.27 -3.13
C ALA A 136 15.85 -18.48 -2.55
N ALA A 137 16.64 -17.42 -2.54
CA ALA A 137 17.93 -17.46 -1.86
C ALA A 137 17.72 -17.61 -0.35
N GLN A 138 18.53 -18.46 0.28
CA GLN A 138 18.51 -18.62 1.72
C GLN A 138 18.88 -17.30 2.41
N LEU A 139 18.12 -16.95 3.45
CA LEU A 139 18.44 -15.83 4.32
C LEU A 139 19.75 -16.10 5.09
N PRO A 140 20.53 -15.05 5.39
CA PRO A 140 21.63 -15.16 6.34
C PRO A 140 21.15 -15.74 7.68
N ALA A 141 22.00 -16.53 8.33
CA ALA A 141 21.69 -17.07 9.65
C ALA A 141 21.56 -15.94 10.69
N GLY A 142 20.56 -16.05 11.57
CA GLY A 142 20.32 -15.11 12.65
C GLY A 142 18.87 -14.64 12.68
N ASN A 143 18.32 -14.55 13.89
CA ASN A 143 16.98 -14.03 14.11
C ASN A 143 17.10 -12.58 14.61
N LEU A 144 16.51 -11.64 13.90
CA LEU A 144 16.60 -10.21 14.22
C LEU A 144 15.32 -9.46 13.86
N LEU A 145 15.11 -8.36 14.57
CA LEU A 145 14.10 -7.36 14.28
C LEU A 145 14.79 -6.04 13.88
N ARG A 146 14.30 -5.37 12.85
CA ARG A 146 14.79 -4.05 12.42
C ARG A 146 13.64 -3.11 12.12
N PHE A 147 13.76 -1.88 12.61
CA PHE A 147 12.77 -0.83 12.35
C PHE A 147 13.16 -0.01 11.11
N TRP A 148 12.24 0.11 10.17
CA TRP A 148 12.42 0.88 8.92
C TRP A 148 11.53 2.12 8.84
N GLY A 149 10.46 2.14 9.62
CA GLY A 149 9.64 3.33 9.89
C GLY A 149 8.89 3.13 11.20
N VAL A 150 8.74 4.24 11.94
CA VAL A 150 8.35 4.23 13.37
C VAL A 150 7.29 5.28 13.72
N ARG A 151 6.90 6.12 12.75
CA ARG A 151 5.92 7.20 12.93
C ARG A 151 4.53 6.79 12.51
N GLY A 152 3.55 7.40 13.16
CA GLY A 152 2.16 7.28 12.77
C GLY A 152 1.70 8.32 11.78
N SER A 153 0.54 8.08 11.18
CA SER A 153 -0.29 8.95 10.35
C SER A 153 0.33 9.47 9.03
N ILE A 154 1.52 10.06 9.05
CA ILE A 154 2.18 10.63 7.87
C ILE A 154 3.71 10.67 8.03
N PRO A 155 4.49 10.48 6.95
CA PRO A 155 5.94 10.64 7.04
C PRO A 155 6.31 12.08 7.36
N THR A 156 7.27 12.25 8.24
CA THR A 156 7.71 13.55 8.76
C THR A 156 9.23 13.64 8.74
N PRO A 157 9.87 13.58 7.55
CA PRO A 157 11.30 13.82 7.44
C PRO A 157 11.62 15.28 7.76
N GLY A 158 12.60 15.51 8.63
CA GLY A 158 13.03 16.86 9.00
C GLY A 158 14.19 16.84 9.99
N PRO A 159 14.87 17.98 10.22
CA PRO A 159 16.00 18.06 11.14
C PRO A 159 15.63 17.70 12.58
N ASN A 160 14.36 17.81 12.95
CA ASN A 160 13.85 17.53 14.30
C ASN A 160 13.44 16.06 14.50
N THR A 161 13.59 15.22 13.48
CA THR A 161 13.07 13.84 13.43
C THR A 161 14.13 12.83 13.00
N VAL A 162 15.39 13.28 12.87
CA VAL A 162 16.50 12.49 12.35
C VAL A 162 16.90 11.38 13.31
N PHE A 163 16.82 11.63 14.63
CA PHE A 163 17.26 10.64 15.61
C PHE A 163 16.31 9.46 15.65
N TYR A 164 14.99 9.62 15.82
CA TYR A 164 14.08 8.47 15.81
C TYR A 164 13.68 8.02 14.40
N GLY A 165 13.75 8.90 13.41
CA GLY A 165 13.44 8.61 12.00
C GLY A 165 12.03 9.06 11.61
N GLY A 166 11.86 9.46 10.34
CA GLY A 166 10.72 10.18 9.76
C GLY A 166 9.67 9.36 9.00
N ASN A 167 9.93 8.07 8.75
CA ASN A 167 9.11 7.19 7.95
C ASN A 167 8.00 6.53 8.78
N THR A 168 6.89 6.23 8.11
CA THR A 168 5.76 5.54 8.74
C THR A 168 6.00 4.04 8.82
N THR A 169 5.24 3.42 9.72
CA THR A 169 5.25 2.02 10.14
C THR A 169 5.79 1.03 9.10
N CYS A 170 6.94 0.44 9.41
CA CYS A 170 7.50 -0.71 8.69
C CYS A 170 8.52 -1.41 9.59
N VAL A 171 8.31 -2.69 9.90
CA VAL A 171 9.23 -3.50 10.71
C VAL A 171 9.62 -4.75 9.95
N GLU A 172 10.92 -5.02 9.88
CA GLU A 172 11.48 -6.24 9.33
C GLU A 172 11.74 -7.24 10.45
N LEU A 173 11.24 -8.46 10.28
CA LEU A 173 11.53 -9.61 11.13
C LEU A 173 12.18 -10.69 10.28
N ARG A 174 13.39 -11.09 10.66
CA ARG A 174 14.02 -12.31 10.13
C ARG A 174 14.01 -13.33 11.23
N ALA A 175 13.33 -14.44 11.02
CA ALA A 175 13.26 -15.50 12.01
C ALA A 175 13.05 -16.86 11.34
N ASP A 176 13.79 -17.86 11.77
CA ASP A 176 13.58 -19.27 11.38
C ASP A 176 13.57 -19.47 9.85
N GLY A 177 14.44 -18.72 9.16
CA GLY A 177 14.56 -18.75 7.70
C GLY A 177 13.44 -18.02 6.95
N GLN A 178 12.59 -17.25 7.64
CA GLN A 178 11.55 -16.42 7.04
C GLN A 178 11.93 -14.93 7.07
N LEU A 179 11.58 -14.21 6.01
CA LEU A 179 11.58 -12.75 5.97
C LEU A 179 10.13 -12.27 6.06
N ILE A 180 9.78 -11.72 7.22
CA ILE A 180 8.44 -11.21 7.52
C ILE A 180 8.53 -9.69 7.64
N ILE A 181 7.65 -8.98 6.96
CA ILE A 181 7.52 -7.53 7.04
C ILE A 181 6.19 -7.25 7.73
N LEU A 182 6.21 -6.43 8.78
CA LEU A 182 5.02 -5.95 9.48
C LEU A 182 4.74 -4.53 8.99
N ASP A 183 3.61 -4.39 8.29
CA ASP A 183 3.15 -3.20 7.57
C ASP A 183 4.10 -2.68 6.49
N SER A 184 3.54 -1.90 5.57
CA SER A 184 4.20 -1.37 4.37
C SER A 184 4.05 0.15 4.25
N GLY A 185 4.22 0.84 5.37
CA GLY A 185 4.36 2.29 5.42
C GLY A 185 5.58 2.78 4.63
N SER A 186 5.84 4.10 4.66
CA SER A 186 6.90 4.69 3.83
C SER A 186 8.30 4.12 4.13
N GLY A 187 8.51 3.54 5.31
CA GLY A 187 9.76 2.88 5.68
C GLY A 187 10.11 1.68 4.79
N ILE A 188 9.12 1.02 4.19
CA ILE A 188 9.34 -0.16 3.34
C ILE A 188 10.18 0.17 2.10
N ARG A 189 10.22 1.44 1.67
CA ARG A 189 11.08 1.88 0.57
C ARG A 189 12.56 1.67 0.87
N LEU A 190 13.00 2.01 2.09
CA LEU A 190 14.39 1.84 2.52
C LEU A 190 14.73 0.37 2.73
N LEU A 191 13.81 -0.41 3.30
CA LEU A 191 13.92 -1.87 3.39
C LEU A 191 14.10 -2.47 1.99
N GLY A 192 13.27 -2.09 1.02
CA GLY A 192 13.34 -2.57 -0.35
C GLY A 192 14.69 -2.29 -1.00
N GLN A 193 15.24 -1.08 -0.82
CA GLN A 193 16.58 -0.73 -1.30
C GLN A 193 17.65 -1.64 -0.68
N ARG A 194 17.58 -1.85 0.63
CA ARG A 194 18.51 -2.74 1.34
C ARG A 194 18.43 -4.19 0.85
N LEU A 195 17.23 -4.71 0.64
CA LEU A 195 17.02 -6.08 0.16
C LEU A 195 17.57 -6.26 -1.26
N VAL A 196 17.39 -5.27 -2.14
CA VAL A 196 17.98 -5.31 -3.50
C VAL A 196 19.51 -5.39 -3.43
N GLU A 197 20.14 -4.57 -2.59
CA GLU A 197 21.59 -4.59 -2.38
C GLU A 197 22.10 -5.90 -1.79
N GLU A 198 21.37 -6.47 -0.85
CA GLU A 198 21.74 -7.70 -0.16
C GLU A 198 21.60 -8.94 -1.06
N PHE A 199 20.50 -9.02 -1.81
CA PHE A 199 20.21 -10.18 -2.65
C PHE A 199 20.89 -10.13 -4.01
N LYS A 200 21.30 -8.94 -4.50
CA LYS A 200 22.05 -8.74 -5.74
C LYS A 200 21.42 -9.45 -6.95
N GLY A 201 20.10 -9.36 -7.07
CA GLY A 201 19.32 -9.97 -8.15
C GLY A 201 18.98 -11.46 -7.95
N ARG A 202 19.37 -12.08 -6.83
CA ARG A 202 18.88 -13.41 -6.45
C ARG A 202 17.40 -13.32 -6.06
N SER A 203 16.66 -14.42 -6.29
CA SER A 203 15.25 -14.55 -5.93
C SER A 203 15.05 -14.35 -4.43
N LEU A 204 14.04 -13.56 -4.07
CA LEU A 204 13.62 -13.27 -2.70
C LEU A 204 12.22 -13.83 -2.47
N GLU A 205 12.00 -14.44 -1.30
CA GLU A 205 10.68 -14.82 -0.80
C GLU A 205 10.42 -14.11 0.52
N LEU A 206 9.27 -13.48 0.65
CA LEU A 206 8.88 -12.73 1.85
C LEU A 206 7.39 -12.76 2.09
N THR A 207 7.01 -12.56 3.35
CA THR A 207 5.62 -12.36 3.77
C THR A 207 5.45 -10.94 4.32
N LEU A 208 4.52 -10.17 3.76
CA LEU A 208 4.06 -8.89 4.28
C LEU A 208 2.76 -9.12 5.05
N LEU A 209 2.79 -8.92 6.37
CA LEU A 209 1.61 -8.94 7.24
C LEU A 209 1.13 -7.51 7.48
N LEU A 210 -0.09 -7.21 7.07
CA LEU A 210 -0.74 -5.92 7.27
C LEU A 210 -1.65 -5.96 8.49
N THR A 211 -1.48 -5.00 9.40
CA THR A 211 -2.35 -4.82 10.58
C THR A 211 -3.70 -4.28 10.16
N HIS A 212 -3.69 -3.27 9.29
CA HIS A 212 -4.84 -2.67 8.65
C HIS A 212 -4.41 -1.88 7.40
N THR A 213 -5.32 -1.08 6.83
CA THR A 213 -5.12 -0.44 5.51
C THR A 213 -5.18 1.09 5.54
N HIS A 214 -4.95 1.72 6.71
CA HIS A 214 -4.69 3.16 6.71
C HIS A 214 -3.40 3.47 5.95
N TRP A 215 -3.36 4.69 5.41
CA TRP A 215 -2.36 5.08 4.41
C TRP A 215 -0.93 4.91 4.91
N ASP A 216 -0.66 5.29 6.14
CA ASP A 216 0.63 5.15 6.80
C ASP A 216 1.12 3.71 6.99
N HIS A 217 0.27 2.71 6.81
CA HIS A 217 0.61 1.28 6.83
C HIS A 217 0.74 0.65 5.43
N ILE A 218 0.33 1.35 4.37
CA ILE A 218 0.35 0.81 2.99
C ILE A 218 1.01 1.72 1.95
N GLN A 219 1.21 3.02 2.23
CA GLN A 219 1.66 4.03 1.25
C GLN A 219 3.02 3.75 0.63
N GLY A 220 3.85 2.94 1.29
CA GLY A 220 5.19 2.63 0.81
C GLY A 220 5.21 1.49 -0.21
N PHE A 221 4.18 0.66 -0.29
CA PHE A 221 4.15 -0.51 -1.16
C PHE A 221 4.44 -0.21 -2.65
N PRO A 222 3.89 0.86 -3.27
CA PRO A 222 4.21 1.22 -4.67
C PRO A 222 5.68 1.56 -4.90
N PHE A 223 6.45 1.80 -3.83
CA PHE A 223 7.89 2.09 -3.88
C PHE A 223 8.76 0.93 -3.38
N PHE A 224 8.17 -0.24 -3.14
CA PHE A 224 8.87 -1.43 -2.68
C PHE A 224 9.57 -2.14 -3.84
N ALA A 225 10.85 -1.80 -4.06
CA ALA A 225 11.65 -2.28 -5.17
C ALA A 225 11.60 -3.81 -5.41
N PRO A 226 11.57 -4.69 -4.38
CA PRO A 226 11.44 -6.13 -4.58
C PRO A 226 10.17 -6.58 -5.32
N ALA A 227 9.08 -5.82 -5.29
CA ALA A 227 7.87 -6.12 -6.07
C ALA A 227 8.06 -5.88 -7.59
N TYR A 228 9.14 -5.20 -7.98
CA TYR A 228 9.49 -4.92 -9.37
C TYR A 228 10.50 -5.92 -9.95
N VAL A 229 10.76 -7.03 -9.26
CA VAL A 229 11.70 -8.08 -9.69
C VAL A 229 10.97 -9.37 -9.99
N ALA A 230 11.03 -9.83 -11.24
CA ALA A 230 10.19 -10.92 -11.76
C ALA A 230 10.27 -12.25 -10.99
N ASN A 231 11.43 -12.57 -10.43
CA ASN A 231 11.66 -13.85 -9.76
C ASN A 231 11.24 -13.85 -8.29
N ASN A 232 10.90 -12.70 -7.72
CA ASN A 232 10.55 -12.59 -6.31
C ASN A 232 9.15 -13.13 -6.03
N GLN A 233 8.98 -13.70 -4.84
CA GLN A 233 7.73 -14.17 -4.26
C GLN A 233 7.34 -13.23 -3.12
N VAL A 234 6.19 -12.57 -3.25
CA VAL A 234 5.68 -11.60 -2.26
C VAL A 234 4.31 -12.08 -1.79
N HIS A 235 4.25 -12.59 -0.57
CA HIS A 235 3.00 -13.06 0.04
C HIS A 235 2.43 -11.94 0.92
N ILE A 236 1.33 -11.32 0.50
CA ILE A 236 0.67 -10.26 1.25
C ILE A 236 -0.51 -10.86 2.01
N GLN A 237 -0.52 -10.69 3.32
CA GLN A 237 -1.56 -11.21 4.18
C GLN A 237 -2.11 -10.12 5.11
N GLY A 238 -3.40 -10.20 5.42
CA GLY A 238 -4.10 -9.33 6.36
C GLY A 238 -5.38 -10.00 6.81
N TYR A 239 -6.09 -9.42 7.78
CA TYR A 239 -7.33 -10.00 8.28
C TYR A 239 -8.52 -9.65 7.36
N GLU A 240 -9.53 -10.52 7.26
CA GLU A 240 -10.72 -10.23 6.45
C GLU A 240 -11.53 -9.03 6.98
N GLY A 241 -12.30 -8.37 6.10
CA GLY A 241 -13.20 -7.27 6.50
C GLY A 241 -12.97 -5.93 5.79
N TYR A 242 -12.04 -5.88 4.84
CA TYR A 242 -11.89 -4.75 3.93
C TYR A 242 -13.04 -4.75 2.90
N ARG A 243 -13.68 -3.59 2.67
CA ARG A 243 -14.90 -3.46 1.83
C ARG A 243 -14.83 -4.16 0.47
N LYS A 244 -13.66 -4.15 -0.18
CA LYS A 244 -13.41 -4.77 -1.49
C LYS A 244 -12.30 -5.84 -1.45
N GLY A 245 -11.88 -6.23 -0.25
CA GLY A 245 -10.74 -7.11 -0.01
C GLY A 245 -9.37 -6.43 -0.14
N LEU A 246 -8.34 -7.12 0.34
CA LEU A 246 -6.97 -6.60 0.46
C LEU A 246 -6.31 -6.30 -0.89
N GLU A 247 -6.46 -7.20 -1.87
CA GLU A 247 -5.95 -6.99 -3.24
C GLU A 247 -6.55 -5.71 -3.85
N SER A 248 -7.87 -5.52 -3.71
CA SER A 248 -8.53 -4.34 -4.26
C SER A 248 -8.05 -3.06 -3.59
N THR A 249 -7.81 -3.06 -2.28
CA THR A 249 -7.33 -1.86 -1.56
C THR A 249 -5.95 -1.43 -2.06
N LEU A 250 -5.02 -2.37 -2.20
CA LEU A 250 -3.68 -2.10 -2.74
C LEU A 250 -3.72 -1.77 -4.25
N ALA A 251 -4.64 -2.38 -5.01
CA ALA A 251 -4.83 -2.06 -6.42
C ALA A 251 -5.31 -0.60 -6.60
N VAL A 252 -6.23 -0.11 -5.76
CA VAL A 252 -6.73 1.27 -5.82
C VAL A 252 -5.61 2.27 -5.59
N GLN A 253 -4.73 2.02 -4.61
CA GLN A 253 -3.55 2.86 -4.37
C GLN A 253 -2.65 2.99 -5.61
N MET A 254 -2.62 1.94 -6.43
CA MET A 254 -1.81 1.86 -7.64
C MET A 254 -2.62 2.12 -8.92
N GLU A 255 -3.85 2.63 -8.82
CA GLU A 255 -4.62 3.07 -9.99
C GLU A 255 -3.92 4.24 -10.68
N SER A 256 -4.09 4.33 -12.00
CA SER A 256 -3.36 5.28 -12.84
C SER A 256 -3.60 6.76 -12.52
N SER A 257 -4.66 7.06 -11.77
CA SER A 257 -4.92 8.39 -11.22
C SER A 257 -3.94 8.79 -10.11
N TYR A 258 -3.40 7.81 -9.38
CA TYR A 258 -2.55 8.01 -8.20
C TYR A 258 -1.11 7.55 -8.44
N PHE A 259 -0.92 6.51 -9.25
CA PHE A 259 0.39 5.91 -9.47
C PHE A 259 0.56 5.40 -10.91
N PRO A 260 1.75 5.56 -11.52
CA PRO A 260 1.97 5.19 -12.92
C PRO A 260 1.86 3.69 -13.22
N VAL A 261 2.18 2.81 -12.25
CA VAL A 261 2.26 1.35 -12.47
C VAL A 261 1.18 0.65 -11.66
N GLY A 262 0.26 -0.05 -12.33
CA GLY A 262 -0.79 -0.81 -11.67
C GLY A 262 -0.27 -2.07 -10.97
N LEU A 263 -0.96 -2.52 -9.92
CA LEU A 263 -0.59 -3.72 -9.15
C LEU A 263 -0.41 -4.98 -10.04
N ARG A 264 -1.28 -5.18 -11.03
CA ARG A 264 -1.22 -6.33 -11.96
C ARG A 264 -0.07 -6.24 -12.99
N GLN A 265 0.63 -5.11 -13.04
CA GLN A 265 1.77 -4.88 -13.92
C GLN A 265 3.11 -5.19 -13.22
N LEU A 266 3.07 -5.40 -11.90
CA LEU A 266 4.26 -5.76 -11.14
C LEU A 266 4.75 -7.14 -11.59
N PRO A 267 6.05 -7.26 -11.97
CA PRO A 267 6.57 -8.49 -12.53
C PRO A 267 6.78 -9.60 -11.49
N SER A 268 6.89 -9.28 -10.19
CA SER A 268 7.03 -10.29 -9.13
C SER A 268 5.78 -11.15 -9.00
N ASN A 269 5.91 -12.36 -8.45
CA ASN A 269 4.75 -13.16 -8.08
C ASN A 269 4.15 -12.67 -6.75
N ILE A 270 3.04 -11.95 -6.82
CA ILE A 270 2.34 -11.40 -5.65
C ILE A 270 1.09 -12.23 -5.39
N THR A 271 0.96 -12.76 -4.18
CA THR A 271 -0.23 -13.51 -3.75
C THR A 271 -0.88 -12.81 -2.56
N PHE A 272 -2.21 -12.80 -2.52
CA PHE A 272 -2.99 -12.23 -1.42
C PHE A 272 -3.66 -13.33 -0.61
N SER A 273 -3.62 -13.23 0.72
CA SER A 273 -4.34 -14.12 1.64
C SER A 273 -5.04 -13.31 2.72
N GLU A 274 -6.37 -13.46 2.80
CA GLU A 274 -7.19 -12.85 3.84
C GLU A 274 -7.44 -13.87 4.95
N GLN A 275 -6.89 -13.61 6.12
CA GLN A 275 -7.00 -14.50 7.27
C GLN A 275 -8.39 -14.36 7.90
N ARG A 276 -9.00 -15.52 8.18
CA ARG A 276 -10.26 -15.64 8.95
C ARG A 276 -10.03 -16.17 10.36
N GLU A 277 -8.93 -16.90 10.52
CA GLU A 277 -8.54 -17.50 11.77
C GLU A 277 -7.56 -16.56 12.48
N MET A 278 -7.67 -16.49 13.80
CA MET A 278 -6.76 -15.70 14.65
C MET A 278 -5.42 -16.39 14.90
N GLU A 279 -5.18 -17.54 14.28
CA GLU A 279 -3.93 -18.29 14.41
C GLU A 279 -3.59 -18.97 13.08
N PHE A 280 -2.36 -18.77 12.63
CA PHE A 280 -1.81 -19.33 11.39
C PHE A 280 -0.28 -19.42 11.45
N HIS A 281 0.36 -19.84 10.36
CA HIS A 281 1.82 -19.98 10.28
C HIS A 281 2.38 -19.26 9.07
N VAL A 282 3.58 -18.70 9.24
CA VAL A 282 4.45 -18.24 8.15
C VAL A 282 5.70 -19.10 8.20
N GLY A 283 5.75 -20.14 7.35
CA GLY A 283 6.75 -21.20 7.47
C GLY A 283 6.73 -21.81 8.88
N PRO A 284 7.87 -21.90 9.59
CA PRO A 284 7.93 -22.40 10.97
C PRO A 284 7.48 -21.38 12.04
N VAL A 285 7.26 -20.11 11.69
CA VAL A 285 6.87 -19.06 12.64
C VAL A 285 5.37 -19.15 12.91
N ARG A 286 4.99 -19.33 14.18
CA ARG A 286 3.58 -19.32 14.58
C ARG A 286 3.12 -17.88 14.75
N VAL A 287 2.03 -17.51 14.08
CA VAL A 287 1.44 -16.17 14.13
C VAL A 287 0.06 -16.24 14.75
N ARG A 288 -0.17 -15.39 15.76
CA ARG A 288 -1.47 -15.19 16.38
C ARG A 288 -1.90 -13.74 16.18
N ALA A 289 -3.17 -13.51 15.97
CA ALA A 289 -3.76 -12.19 15.82
C ALA A 289 -4.76 -11.88 16.94
N ILE A 290 -4.94 -10.60 17.23
CA ILE A 290 -6.00 -10.09 18.11
C ILE A 290 -6.56 -8.81 17.49
N PHE A 291 -7.87 -8.59 17.57
CA PHE A 291 -8.44 -7.31 17.15
C PHE A 291 -7.95 -6.18 18.06
N ALA A 292 -7.48 -5.09 17.46
CA ALA A 292 -7.15 -3.87 18.17
C ALA A 292 -8.39 -2.98 18.28
N ASN A 293 -8.48 -2.23 19.38
CA ASN A 293 -9.41 -1.12 19.50
C ASN A 293 -8.94 0.07 18.66
N HIS A 294 -9.36 0.10 17.39
CA HIS A 294 -8.99 1.13 16.43
C HIS A 294 -10.14 1.32 15.42
N PRO A 295 -10.32 2.52 14.80
CA PRO A 295 -11.27 2.69 13.71
C PRO A 295 -10.99 1.72 12.56
N SER A 296 -12.04 1.08 12.03
CA SER A 296 -11.96 0.02 11.01
C SER A 296 -11.36 -1.30 11.53
N VAL A 297 -11.23 -2.29 10.65
CA VAL A 297 -10.68 -3.60 11.02
C VAL A 297 -9.16 -3.47 11.16
N CYS A 298 -8.69 -3.56 12.40
CA CYS A 298 -7.28 -3.55 12.75
C CYS A 298 -6.94 -4.75 13.63
N VAL A 299 -5.82 -5.40 13.34
CA VAL A 299 -5.30 -6.51 14.14
C VAL A 299 -3.88 -6.25 14.61
N GLY A 300 -3.61 -6.67 15.83
CA GLY A 300 -2.28 -6.88 16.37
C GLY A 300 -1.75 -8.27 16.07
N TYR A 301 -0.45 -8.42 15.87
CA TYR A 301 0.19 -9.73 15.66
C TYR A 301 1.11 -10.11 16.81
N ARG A 302 1.13 -11.39 17.18
CA ARG A 302 2.16 -12.02 18.00
C ARG A 302 2.81 -13.15 17.21
N LEU A 303 4.12 -13.08 17.05
CA LEU A 303 4.94 -14.02 16.31
C LEU A 303 5.83 -14.77 17.30
N ASP A 304 5.62 -16.08 17.42
CA ASP A 304 6.44 -16.96 18.25
C ASP A 304 7.42 -17.73 17.34
N THR A 305 8.72 -17.57 17.61
CA THR A 305 9.83 -18.12 16.83
C THR A 305 10.66 -19.11 17.67
N SER A 306 11.62 -19.79 17.06
CA SER A 306 12.50 -20.72 17.78
C SER A 306 13.39 -20.04 18.83
N THR A 307 13.71 -18.75 18.66
CA THR A 307 14.61 -18.01 19.55
C THR A 307 13.95 -16.91 20.35
N GLY A 308 12.64 -16.67 20.24
CA GLY A 308 11.96 -15.61 20.98
C GLY A 308 10.59 -15.27 20.42
N SER A 309 9.95 -14.24 20.97
CA SER A 309 8.61 -13.81 20.57
C SER A 309 8.53 -12.29 20.41
N VAL A 310 7.79 -11.86 19.40
CA VAL A 310 7.53 -10.45 19.09
C VAL A 310 6.02 -10.22 19.06
N ALA A 311 5.53 -9.17 19.71
CA ALA A 311 4.18 -8.68 19.53
C ALA A 311 4.21 -7.26 18.95
N PHE A 312 3.32 -7.00 17.99
CA PHE A 312 3.25 -5.78 17.21
C PHE A 312 1.81 -5.28 17.15
N LEU A 313 1.54 -4.18 17.83
CA LEU A 313 0.26 -3.46 17.83
C LEU A 313 0.56 -1.96 17.66
N PRO A 314 0.79 -1.51 16.42
CA PRO A 314 1.18 -0.13 16.15
C PRO A 314 0.04 0.86 16.43
N ASP A 315 -1.20 0.38 16.38
CA ASP A 315 -2.43 1.15 16.49
C ASP A 315 -3.38 0.45 17.46
N HIS A 316 -3.49 1.00 18.66
CA HIS A 316 -4.39 0.46 19.67
C HIS A 316 -4.71 1.53 20.70
N GLU A 317 -5.92 1.49 21.25
CA GLU A 317 -6.34 2.31 22.38
C GLU A 317 -6.92 1.45 23.51
N SER A 318 -6.55 1.70 24.77
CA SER A 318 -7.13 0.96 25.90
C SER A 318 -8.66 1.09 25.95
N TYR A 319 -9.36 -0.04 26.12
CA TYR A 319 -10.80 -0.04 26.26
C TYR A 319 -11.26 0.68 27.53
N ALA A 320 -10.46 0.67 28.60
CA ALA A 320 -10.73 1.41 29.82
C ALA A 320 -10.84 2.94 29.61
N ARG A 321 -10.29 3.47 28.52
CA ARG A 321 -10.36 4.89 28.18
C ARG A 321 -11.56 5.27 27.33
N MET A 322 -12.10 4.36 26.51
CA MET A 322 -13.29 4.63 25.69
C MET A 322 -14.51 5.11 26.50
N ARG A 323 -14.60 4.74 27.78
CA ARG A 323 -15.67 5.23 28.68
C ARG A 323 -15.63 6.76 28.89
N LEU A 324 -14.48 7.39 28.64
CA LEU A 324 -14.27 8.83 28.73
C LEU A 324 -14.65 9.55 27.42
N HIS A 325 -14.94 8.82 26.34
CA HIS A 325 -15.24 9.42 25.05
C HIS A 325 -16.54 10.26 25.11
N PRO A 326 -16.54 11.53 24.66
CA PRO A 326 -17.71 12.40 24.73
C PRO A 326 -18.95 11.87 23.98
N ARG A 327 -18.73 11.03 22.95
CA ARG A 327 -19.79 10.37 22.17
C ARG A 327 -19.99 8.89 22.52
N ALA A 328 -19.43 8.38 23.64
CA ALA A 328 -19.77 7.05 24.13
C ALA A 328 -21.25 7.03 24.56
N GLY A 329 -22.16 6.92 23.59
CA GLY A 329 -23.60 6.82 23.78
C GLY A 329 -24.05 5.47 24.33
N GLY A 330 -23.14 4.69 24.93
CA GLY A 330 -23.43 3.43 25.59
C GLY A 330 -23.91 3.60 27.03
N PRO A 331 -24.52 2.57 27.63
CA PRO A 331 -24.97 2.61 29.02
C PRO A 331 -23.80 2.94 29.94
N LYS A 332 -23.88 4.07 30.65
CA LYS A 332 -22.94 4.43 31.71
C LYS A 332 -23.25 3.55 32.92
N GLY A 333 -22.27 2.78 33.41
CA GLY A 333 -22.46 1.91 34.56
C GLY A 333 -21.45 0.76 34.66
N GLN A 334 -21.64 -0.09 35.67
CA GLN A 334 -20.74 -1.19 36.03
C GLN A 334 -20.50 -2.18 34.88
N ALA A 335 -21.53 -2.55 34.11
CA ALA A 335 -21.41 -3.50 33.01
C ALA A 335 -20.44 -3.04 31.91
N THR A 336 -20.41 -1.74 31.59
CA THR A 336 -19.45 -1.17 30.63
C THR A 336 -18.03 -1.20 31.19
N LEU A 337 -17.86 -0.95 32.49
CA LEU A 337 -16.55 -1.08 33.14
C LEU A 337 -16.06 -2.54 33.14
N ASP A 338 -16.95 -3.49 33.38
CA ASP A 338 -16.64 -4.92 33.34
C ASP A 338 -16.24 -5.37 31.93
N TYR A 339 -16.95 -4.89 30.90
CA TYR A 339 -16.59 -5.13 29.50
C TYR A 339 -15.21 -4.57 29.16
N CYS A 340 -14.95 -3.28 29.44
CA CYS A 340 -13.65 -2.66 29.15
C CYS A 340 -12.50 -3.40 29.83
N ARG A 341 -12.67 -3.75 31.12
CA ARG A 341 -11.67 -4.54 31.85
C ARG A 341 -11.47 -5.93 31.23
N ALA A 342 -12.53 -6.58 30.78
CA ALA A 342 -12.44 -7.90 30.16
C ALA A 342 -11.69 -7.83 28.82
N GLU A 343 -11.91 -6.81 27.99
CA GLU A 343 -11.19 -6.64 26.73
C GLU A 343 -9.70 -6.31 26.95
N ASP A 344 -9.37 -5.38 27.86
CA ASP A 344 -7.97 -5.08 28.20
C ASP A 344 -7.27 -6.33 28.79
N GLN A 345 -7.98 -7.12 29.60
CA GLN A 345 -7.43 -8.37 30.15
C GLN A 345 -7.15 -9.43 29.08
N LYS A 346 -7.98 -9.52 28.03
CA LYS A 346 -7.71 -10.39 26.87
C LYS A 346 -6.44 -9.97 26.15
N LEU A 347 -6.21 -8.66 25.99
CA LEU A 347 -4.98 -8.16 25.39
C LEU A 347 -3.76 -8.51 26.26
N VAL A 348 -3.84 -8.29 27.57
CA VAL A 348 -2.75 -8.66 28.50
C VAL A 348 -2.44 -10.17 28.43
N GLU A 349 -3.46 -11.03 28.35
CA GLU A 349 -3.28 -12.47 28.17
C GLU A 349 -2.61 -12.80 26.83
N PHE A 350 -3.07 -12.18 25.75
CA PHE A 350 -2.48 -12.35 24.41
C PHE A 350 -0.99 -11.96 24.39
N LEU A 351 -0.61 -10.93 25.12
CA LEU A 351 0.75 -10.40 25.22
C LEU A 351 1.62 -11.10 26.27
N ARG A 352 1.05 -12.01 27.08
CA ARG A 352 1.73 -12.55 28.27
C ARG A 352 3.10 -13.16 27.94
N GLY A 353 4.12 -12.68 28.66
CA GLY A 353 5.49 -13.17 28.64
C GLY A 353 6.19 -13.04 27.29
N VAL A 354 5.79 -12.08 26.46
CA VAL A 354 6.45 -11.77 25.18
C VAL A 354 7.85 -11.20 25.42
N ASP A 355 8.82 -11.56 24.58
CA ASP A 355 10.19 -11.08 24.70
C ASP A 355 10.30 -9.63 24.22
N MET A 356 9.73 -9.31 23.05
CA MET A 356 9.69 -7.95 22.51
C MET A 356 8.26 -7.50 22.22
N LEU A 357 7.89 -6.36 22.77
CA LEU A 357 6.57 -5.77 22.63
C LEU A 357 6.69 -4.41 21.96
N ILE A 358 6.07 -4.25 20.80
CA ILE A 358 6.00 -3.00 20.05
C ILE A 358 4.56 -2.51 20.14
N LEU A 359 4.35 -1.41 20.87
CA LEU A 359 3.02 -0.84 21.12
C LEU A 359 2.95 0.62 20.70
N ASP A 360 1.77 1.00 20.20
CA ASP A 360 1.34 2.38 20.05
C ASP A 360 1.70 3.20 21.29
N ALA A 361 2.32 4.35 21.08
CA ALA A 361 2.66 5.31 22.12
C ALA A 361 2.56 6.72 21.54
N GLN A 362 1.57 6.97 20.69
CA GLN A 362 1.50 8.18 19.89
C GLN A 362 1.38 9.45 20.76
N TYR A 363 0.67 9.37 21.88
CA TYR A 363 0.37 10.52 22.72
C TYR A 363 1.01 10.43 24.13
N ASP A 364 1.07 11.56 24.84
CA ASP A 364 1.09 11.54 26.31
C ASP A 364 -0.34 11.64 26.89
N GLU A 365 -0.47 11.46 28.20
CA GLU A 365 -1.77 11.53 28.89
C GLU A 365 -2.52 12.86 28.66
N ALA A 366 -1.80 13.97 28.50
CA ALA A 366 -2.40 15.29 28.34
C ALA A 366 -2.95 15.49 26.92
N GLU A 367 -2.17 15.10 25.92
CA GLU A 367 -2.59 15.07 24.52
C GLU A 367 -3.78 14.13 24.33
N TYR A 368 -3.70 12.95 24.94
CA TYR A 368 -4.69 11.89 24.77
C TYR A 368 -6.12 12.31 25.17
N GLN A 369 -6.29 13.26 26.11
CA GLN A 369 -7.63 13.74 26.53
C GLN A 369 -8.50 14.23 25.37
N THR A 370 -7.88 14.73 24.29
CA THR A 370 -8.61 15.19 23.09
C THR A 370 -8.61 14.19 21.94
N HIS A 371 -7.96 13.03 22.12
CA HIS A 371 -7.74 12.00 21.09
C HIS A 371 -8.37 10.64 21.43
N ILE A 372 -9.18 10.57 22.50
CA ILE A 372 -9.96 9.38 22.83
C ILE A 372 -10.79 8.97 21.59
N GLY A 373 -10.85 7.67 21.30
CA GLY A 373 -11.60 7.08 20.19
C GLY A 373 -10.91 7.20 18.83
N TRP A 374 -9.71 7.77 18.77
CA TRP A 374 -8.92 7.82 17.53
C TRP A 374 -8.18 6.50 17.27
N GLY A 375 -8.17 5.58 18.25
CA GLY A 375 -7.56 4.26 18.11
C GLY A 375 -6.05 4.25 18.35
N HIS A 376 -5.54 5.23 19.10
CA HIS A 376 -4.14 5.36 19.50
C HIS A 376 -4.01 5.53 21.01
N SER A 377 -2.85 5.19 21.57
CA SER A 377 -2.61 5.16 23.00
C SER A 377 -1.75 6.32 23.47
N CYS A 378 -1.90 6.68 24.75
CA CYS A 378 -0.83 7.35 25.47
C CYS A 378 0.25 6.34 25.88
N TYR A 379 1.52 6.75 25.92
CA TYR A 379 2.60 5.83 26.29
C TYR A 379 2.44 5.26 27.71
N GLU A 380 1.78 5.98 28.62
CA GLU A 380 1.50 5.52 29.99
C GLU A 380 0.63 4.25 30.01
N ASP A 381 -0.41 4.19 29.18
CA ASP A 381 -1.28 3.00 29.04
C ASP A 381 -0.50 1.83 28.43
N SER A 382 0.42 2.11 27.50
CA SER A 382 1.29 1.11 26.88
C SER A 382 2.32 0.55 27.86
N VAL A 383 2.89 1.39 28.75
CA VAL A 383 3.75 0.91 29.85
C VAL A 383 2.94 0.02 30.80
N ALA A 384 1.74 0.44 31.20
CA ALA A 384 0.89 -0.35 32.10
C ALA A 384 0.54 -1.73 31.51
N THR A 385 0.18 -1.75 30.22
CA THR A 385 -0.11 -2.98 29.48
C THR A 385 1.10 -3.91 29.41
N ALA A 386 2.28 -3.36 29.10
CA ALA A 386 3.52 -4.12 29.02
C ALA A 386 3.95 -4.72 30.37
N LEU A 387 3.80 -3.95 31.45
CA LEU A 387 4.03 -4.41 32.82
C LEU A 387 3.08 -5.55 33.21
N ALA A 388 1.78 -5.39 32.94
CA ALA A 388 0.78 -6.41 33.23
C ALA A 388 1.00 -7.70 32.41
N ALA A 389 1.49 -7.57 31.18
CA ALA A 389 1.84 -8.69 30.33
C ALA A 389 3.16 -9.39 30.75
N GLY A 390 3.99 -8.75 31.57
CA GLY A 390 5.33 -9.24 31.90
C GLY A 390 6.25 -9.28 30.67
N ALA A 391 6.17 -8.26 29.81
CA ALA A 391 7.06 -8.13 28.66
C ALA A 391 8.50 -7.86 29.12
N GLN A 392 9.49 -8.35 28.36
CA GLN A 392 10.90 -8.11 28.70
C GLN A 392 11.42 -6.80 28.11
N HIS A 393 11.03 -6.49 26.87
CA HIS A 393 11.40 -5.27 26.16
C HIS A 393 10.14 -4.61 25.58
N LEU A 394 9.90 -3.35 25.94
CA LEU A 394 8.87 -2.51 25.35
C LEU A 394 9.52 -1.47 24.42
N PHE A 395 9.07 -1.47 23.17
CA PHE A 395 9.33 -0.41 22.21
C PHE A 395 8.09 0.48 22.08
N LEU A 396 8.22 1.74 22.53
CA LEU A 396 7.25 2.79 22.25
C LEU A 396 7.30 3.09 20.74
N PHE A 397 6.16 3.00 20.07
CA PHE A 397 6.06 3.01 18.62
C PHE A 397 4.96 3.98 18.15
N HIS A 398 4.87 4.21 16.83
CA HIS A 398 3.85 5.05 16.23
C HIS A 398 3.92 6.52 16.67
N HIS A 399 5.15 7.05 16.77
CA HIS A 399 5.40 8.41 17.26
C HIS A 399 4.59 9.44 16.48
N ASP A 400 3.99 10.39 17.18
CA ASP A 400 3.15 11.40 16.56
C ASP A 400 3.95 12.26 15.56
N PRO A 401 3.38 12.60 14.38
CA PRO A 401 4.01 13.48 13.40
C PRO A 401 4.53 14.80 13.96
N ALA A 402 3.87 15.37 14.97
CA ALA A 402 4.24 16.64 15.58
C ALA A 402 5.31 16.51 16.67
N HIS A 403 5.67 15.28 17.09
CA HIS A 403 6.70 15.06 18.11
C HIS A 403 8.11 15.10 17.49
N ASP A 404 8.93 16.02 18.00
CA ASP A 404 10.36 16.05 17.73
C ASP A 404 11.13 15.01 18.55
N ASP A 405 12.39 14.81 18.21
CA ASP A 405 13.27 13.86 18.89
C ASP A 405 13.41 14.18 20.40
N ALA A 406 13.34 15.46 20.79
CA ALA A 406 13.39 15.84 22.19
C ALA A 406 12.12 15.43 22.96
N ARG A 407 10.94 15.55 22.34
CA ARG A 407 9.65 15.14 22.88
C ARG A 407 9.59 13.63 23.07
N VAL A 408 9.93 12.85 22.04
CA VAL A 408 9.99 11.38 22.13
C VAL A 408 10.97 10.95 23.23
N SER A 409 12.14 11.61 23.32
CA SER A 409 13.12 11.31 24.38
C SER A 409 12.59 11.60 25.79
N ARG A 410 11.78 12.66 25.98
CA ARG A 410 11.11 12.94 27.27
C ARG A 410 10.08 11.85 27.61
N MET A 411 9.28 11.42 26.64
CA MET A 411 8.31 10.33 26.83
C MET A 411 9.01 9.03 27.25
N VAL A 412 10.11 8.67 26.58
CA VAL A 412 10.93 7.50 26.98
C VAL A 412 11.48 7.63 28.40
N GLY A 413 11.96 8.82 28.77
CA GLY A 413 12.43 9.11 30.12
C GLY A 413 11.36 8.85 31.18
N HIS A 414 10.17 9.42 31.00
CA HIS A 414 9.04 9.23 31.91
C HIS A 414 8.54 7.78 31.91
N ALA A 415 8.49 7.12 30.76
CA ALA A 415 8.09 5.71 30.66
C ALA A 415 9.00 4.81 31.51
N ARG A 416 10.31 5.06 31.50
CA ARG A 416 11.29 4.34 32.34
C ARG A 416 11.10 4.63 33.84
N GLU A 417 10.81 5.87 34.20
CA GLU A 417 10.49 6.24 35.58
C GLU A 417 9.24 5.50 36.08
N LEU A 418 8.18 5.45 35.25
CA LEU A 418 6.95 4.72 35.54
C LEU A 418 7.20 3.23 35.78
N ALA A 419 8.00 2.58 34.94
CA ALA A 419 8.38 1.18 35.16
C ALA A 419 9.23 0.98 36.44
N GLY A 420 10.11 1.93 36.74
CA GLY A 420 10.92 1.92 37.96
C GLY A 420 10.08 1.97 39.24
N THR A 421 8.97 2.71 39.24
CA THR A 421 8.03 2.74 40.39
C THR A 421 7.36 1.39 40.67
N HIS A 422 7.35 0.49 39.68
CA HIS A 422 6.78 -0.86 39.78
C HIS A 422 7.86 -1.94 40.03
N ASN A 423 9.11 -1.56 40.33
CA ASN A 423 10.26 -2.46 40.48
C ASN A 423 10.45 -3.44 39.30
N SER A 424 10.08 -3.01 38.10
CA SER A 424 10.20 -3.84 36.89
C SER A 424 11.61 -3.79 36.32
N THR A 425 12.08 -4.93 35.81
CA THR A 425 13.34 -5.04 35.05
C THR A 425 13.12 -4.92 33.54
N MET A 426 11.89 -4.65 33.10
CA MET A 426 11.54 -4.47 31.68
C MET A 426 12.35 -3.33 31.06
N SER A 427 13.03 -3.60 29.94
CA SER A 427 13.67 -2.53 29.16
C SER A 427 12.60 -1.72 28.42
N ILE A 428 12.74 -0.40 28.41
CA ILE A 428 11.86 0.50 27.65
C ILE A 428 12.71 1.39 26.76
N GLU A 429 12.41 1.41 25.47
CA GLU A 429 13.02 2.26 24.45
C GLU A 429 11.95 2.78 23.50
N ALA A 430 12.21 3.89 22.81
CA ALA A 430 11.42 4.24 21.64
C ALA A 430 11.99 3.54 20.42
N ALA A 431 11.12 3.00 19.57
CA ALA A 431 11.53 2.49 18.29
C ALA A 431 12.18 3.61 17.47
N ARG A 432 13.25 3.26 16.76
CA ARG A 432 14.03 4.17 15.93
C ARG A 432 14.40 3.50 14.61
N GLU A 433 14.32 4.22 13.50
CA GLU A 433 14.81 3.75 12.21
C GLU A 433 16.27 3.28 12.26
N GLY A 434 16.53 2.12 11.67
CA GLY A 434 17.84 1.49 11.65
C GLY A 434 18.24 0.82 12.97
N LEU A 435 17.41 0.86 14.01
CA LEU A 435 17.63 0.06 15.21
C LEU A 435 17.46 -1.43 14.86
N GLU A 436 18.48 -2.22 15.17
CA GLU A 436 18.51 -3.67 15.02
C GLU A 436 18.57 -4.35 16.37
N VAL A 437 17.69 -5.32 16.59
CA VAL A 437 17.55 -6.02 17.86
C VAL A 437 17.61 -7.53 17.61
N PRO A 438 18.62 -8.25 18.12
CA PRO A 438 18.67 -9.71 18.03
C PRO A 438 17.50 -10.35 18.79
N LEU A 439 16.80 -11.28 18.15
CA LEU A 439 15.72 -12.04 18.81
C LEU A 439 16.32 -13.14 19.67
N LEU A 440 16.43 -12.87 20.97
CA LEU A 440 16.92 -13.80 21.97
C LEU A 440 15.80 -14.08 22.98
N LYS A 441 15.71 -15.34 23.40
CA LYS A 441 14.73 -15.76 24.39
C LYS A 441 15.25 -15.27 25.73
N GLY A 442 14.43 -14.52 26.46
CA GLY A 442 14.82 -14.10 27.80
C GLY A 442 15.22 -15.28 28.66
N GLN A 443 16.32 -15.15 29.40
CA GLN A 443 16.55 -16.02 30.55
C GLN A 443 15.48 -15.66 31.58
N ARG A 444 14.40 -16.44 31.62
CA ARG A 444 13.38 -16.32 32.67
C ARG A 444 14.06 -16.70 33.99
N ALA A 445 14.17 -15.73 34.90
CA ALA A 445 14.69 -15.93 36.25
C ALA A 445 13.77 -16.85 37.07
#